data_AF-A0A2T5G2F5-F1
#
_entry.id   AF-A0A2T5G2F5-F1
#
_cell.length_a   1.000
_cell.length_b   1.000
_cell.length_c   1.000
_cell.angle_alpha   90.00
_cell.angle_beta   90.00
_cell.angle_gamma   90.00
#
_symmetry.space_group_name_H-M   'P 1'
#
loop_
_entity.id
_entity.type
_entity.pdbx_description
1 polymer ?
#
loop_
_entity_poly.entity_id
_entity_poly.type
_entity_poly.pdbx_seq_one_letter_code
_entity_poly.pdbx_strand_id
1 'polypeptide(L)' 'MVEDTDNSDHKARHDPLRRRFYLLTVRCEDAAAMAAKGQATDIGSEAVGDLTNQLQATGQEMIIIADAISAIAHEWC' A
#
# COMPACT_ATOMS: atom_id res chain seq x y z
N MET A 1 -1.90 34.65 23.13
CA MET A 1 -2.42 33.58 22.26
C MET A 1 -1.49 33.53 21.07
N VAL A 2 -0.49 32.65 21.13
CA VAL A 2 0.56 32.54 20.12
C VAL A 2 0.17 31.36 19.22
N GLU A 3 -0.10 31.69 17.95
CA GLU A 3 0.07 30.88 16.73
C GLU A 3 -0.12 29.36 16.86
N ASP A 4 -1.37 28.89 16.82
CA ASP A 4 -1.72 27.49 16.52
C ASP A 4 -1.92 27.24 15.00
N THR A 5 -1.80 28.29 14.18
CA THR A 5 -2.13 28.28 12.75
C THR A 5 -1.10 27.53 11.88
N ASP A 6 0.14 27.39 12.35
CA ASP A 6 1.23 26.75 11.60
C ASP A 6 1.24 25.21 11.73
N ASN A 7 0.73 24.68 12.86
CA ASN A 7 0.75 23.24 13.14
C ASN A 7 -0.44 22.48 12.52
N SER A 8 -1.57 23.15 12.29
CA SER A 8 -2.76 22.53 11.69
C SER A 8 -2.57 22.23 10.20
N ASP A 9 -1.90 23.13 9.47
CA ASP A 9 -1.68 23.01 8.04
C ASP A 9 -0.72 21.86 7.72
N HIS A 10 0.32 21.69 8.53
CA HIS A 10 1.24 20.56 8.41
C HIS A 10 0.54 19.23 8.70
N LYS A 11 -0.24 19.13 9.79
CA LYS A 11 -1.00 17.92 10.14
C LYS A 11 -2.03 17.54 9.07
N ALA A 12 -2.73 18.52 8.51
CA ALA A 12 -3.71 18.30 7.44
C ALA A 12 -3.04 17.79 6.14
N ARG A 13 -1.85 18.31 5.81
CA ARG A 13 -1.05 17.83 4.66
C ARG A 13 -0.50 16.42 4.90
N HIS A 14 -0.13 16.07 6.13
CA HIS A 14 0.39 14.74 6.48
C HIS A 14 -0.66 13.61 6.41
N ASP A 15 -1.94 13.93 6.56
CA ASP A 15 -3.01 12.93 6.62
C ASP A 15 -3.20 12.10 5.33
N PRO A 16 -3.23 12.71 4.13
CA PRO A 16 -3.23 11.97 2.87
C PRO A 16 -2.05 11.00 2.73
N LEU A 17 -0.83 11.44 3.03
CA LEU A 17 0.37 10.61 2.90
C LEU A 17 0.35 9.44 3.90
N ARG A 18 0.01 9.71 5.16
CA ARG A 18 -0.15 8.69 6.20
C ARG A 18 -1.16 7.61 5.79
N ARG A 19 -2.29 8.03 5.21
CA ARG A 19 -3.30 7.10 4.70
C ARG A 19 -2.79 6.27 3.53
N ARG A 20 -1.95 6.81 2.66
CA ARG A 20 -1.35 6.06 1.54
C ARG A 20 -0.32 5.05 2.02
N PHE A 21 0.53 5.41 2.99
CA PHE A 21 1.41 4.45 3.65
C PHE A 21 0.63 3.31 4.29
N TYR A 22 -0.45 3.61 5.01
CA TYR A 22 -1.33 2.58 5.58
C TYR A 22 -1.90 1.65 4.50
N LEU A 23 -2.40 2.20 3.39
CA LEU A 23 -2.94 1.40 2.29
C LEU A 23 -1.87 0.50 1.65
N LEU A 24 -0.64 1.00 1.48
CA LEU A 24 0.47 0.19 0.98
C LEU A 24 0.78 -0.96 1.93
N THR A 25 0.82 -0.71 3.24
CA THR A 25 1.02 -1.75 4.26
C THR A 25 -0.03 -2.85 4.15
N VAL A 26 -1.32 -2.50 4.09
CA VAL A 26 -2.41 -3.47 3.96
C VAL A 26 -2.23 -4.34 2.69
N ARG A 27 -1.85 -3.74 1.56
CA ARG A 27 -1.62 -4.51 0.32
C ARG A 27 -0.40 -5.42 0.39
N CYS A 28 0.67 -5.00 1.06
CA CYS A 28 1.81 -5.86 1.32
C CYS A 28 1.42 -7.06 2.20
N GLU A 29 0.59 -6.85 3.21
CA GLU A 29 0.08 -7.93 4.09
C GLU A 29 -0.80 -8.91 3.32
N ASP A 30 -1.72 -8.42 2.48
CA ASP A 30 -2.54 -9.25 1.59
C ASP A 30 -1.65 -10.10 0.67
N ALA A 31 -0.66 -9.48 0.01
CA ALA A 31 0.27 -10.17 -0.88
C ALA A 31 1.10 -11.22 -0.13
N ALA A 32 1.59 -10.91 1.07
CA ALA A 32 2.33 -11.85 1.90
C ALA A 32 1.47 -13.07 2.27
N ALA A 33 0.20 -12.86 2.63
CA ALA A 33 -0.73 -13.94 2.93
C ALA A 33 -1.00 -14.84 1.71
N MET A 34 -1.13 -14.26 0.51
CA MET A 34 -1.28 -15.03 -0.74
C MET A 34 -0.02 -15.84 -1.07
N ALA A 35 1.16 -15.23 -0.94
CA ALA A 35 2.42 -15.91 -1.15
C ALA A 35 2.60 -17.08 -0.17
N ALA A 36 2.21 -16.91 1.10
CA ALA A 36 2.24 -17.96 2.10
C ALA A 36 1.31 -19.13 1.74
N LYS A 37 0.10 -18.85 1.22
CA LYS A 37 -0.80 -19.91 0.70
C LYS A 37 -0.18 -20.67 -0.46
N GLY A 38 0.49 -19.96 -1.38
CA GLY A 38 1.18 -20.56 -2.53
C GLY A 38 2.35 -21.47 -2.16
N GLN A 39 2.86 -21.38 -0.93
CA GLN A 39 3.93 -22.24 -0.41
C GLN A 39 3.42 -23.56 0.18
N ALA A 40 2.10 -23.79 0.24
CA ALA A 40 1.54 -25.03 0.75
C ALA A 40 1.97 -26.24 -0.12
N THR A 41 2.33 -27.35 0.52
CA THR A 41 2.87 -28.55 -0.15
C THR A 41 1.83 -29.32 -0.96
N ASP A 42 0.56 -29.08 -0.73
CA ASP A 42 -0.60 -29.78 -1.31
C ASP A 42 -1.47 -28.86 -2.18
N ILE A 43 -0.94 -27.71 -2.61
CA ILE A 43 -1.69 -26.78 -3.45
C ILE A 43 -1.88 -27.35 -4.87
N GLY A 44 -3.14 -27.35 -5.33
CA GLY A 44 -3.48 -27.75 -6.70
C GLY A 44 -3.04 -26.72 -7.74
N SER A 45 -2.79 -27.16 -8.98
CA SER A 45 -2.32 -26.31 -10.08
C SER A 45 -3.26 -25.14 -10.41
N GLU A 46 -4.58 -25.36 -10.34
CA GLU A 46 -5.59 -24.31 -10.52
C GLU A 46 -5.46 -23.23 -9.45
N ALA A 47 -5.36 -23.64 -8.18
CA ALA A 47 -5.19 -22.71 -7.06
C ALA A 47 -3.88 -21.92 -7.15
N VAL A 48 -2.79 -22.52 -7.65
CA VAL A 48 -1.53 -21.80 -7.93
C VAL A 48 -1.75 -20.73 -9.01
N GLY A 49 -2.47 -21.06 -10.08
CA GLY A 49 -2.81 -20.11 -11.14
C GLY A 49 -3.60 -18.92 -10.61
N ASP A 50 -4.63 -19.20 -9.82
CA ASP A 50 -5.48 -18.17 -9.22
C ASP A 50 -4.71 -17.26 -8.26
N LEU A 51 -3.85 -17.82 -7.41
CA LEU A 51 -3.01 -17.04 -6.50
C LEU A 51 -2.00 -16.18 -7.26
N THR A 52 -1.43 -16.70 -8.35
CA THR A 52 -0.49 -15.95 -9.18
C THR A 52 -1.18 -14.74 -9.83
N ASN A 53 -2.39 -14.92 -10.37
CA ASN A 53 -3.19 -13.84 -10.95
C ASN A 53 -3.55 -12.79 -9.89
N GLN A 54 -3.95 -13.22 -8.69
CA GLN A 54 -4.27 -12.31 -7.59
C GLN A 54 -3.04 -11.55 -7.08
N LEU A 55 -1.87 -12.20 -7.00
CA LEU A 55 -0.60 -11.56 -6.66
C LEU A 55 -0.21 -10.51 -7.69
N GLN A 56 -0.38 -10.80 -8.99
CA GLN A 56 -0.10 -9.84 -10.05
C GLN A 56 -0.99 -8.60 -9.93
N ALA A 57 -2.31 -8.79 -9.76
CA ALA A 57 -3.24 -7.68 -9.57
C ALA A 57 -2.89 -6.83 -8.34
N THR A 58 -2.58 -7.49 -7.21
CA THR A 58 -2.18 -6.80 -5.97
C THR A 58 -0.88 -6.02 -6.16
N GLY A 59 0.10 -6.57 -6.87
CA GLY A 59 1.35 -5.89 -7.20
C GLY A 59 1.12 -4.62 -8.04
N GLN A 60 0.19 -4.67 -8.99
CA GLN A 60 -0.18 -3.48 -9.78
C GLN A 60 -0.81 -2.39 -8.90
N GLU A 61 -1.68 -2.76 -7.96
CA GLU A 61 -2.25 -1.81 -7.00
C GLU A 61 -1.18 -1.18 -6.10
N MET A 62 -0.21 -1.98 -5.63
CA MET A 62 0.91 -1.48 -4.82
C MET A 62 1.76 -0.45 -5.57
N ILE A 63 2.02 -0.66 -6.86
CA ILE A 63 2.75 0.30 -7.71
C ILE A 63 1.99 1.63 -7.76
N ILE A 64 0.68 1.60 -8.00
CA ILE A 64 -0.15 2.82 -8.06
C ILE A 64 -0.10 3.57 -6.72
N ILE A 65 -0.16 2.86 -5.60
CA ILE A 65 -0.08 3.48 -4.27
C ILE A 65 1.31 4.09 -4.04
N ALA A 66 2.39 3.40 -4.43
CA ALA A 66 3.76 3.89 -4.31
C ALA A 66 4.02 5.13 -5.17
N ASP A 67 3.48 5.17 -6.39
CA ASP A 67 3.54 6.34 -7.27
C ASP A 67 2.80 7.53 -6.63
N ALA A 68 1.61 7.29 -6.06
CA ALA A 68 0.86 8.34 -5.36
C ALA A 68 1.59 8.88 -4.12
N ILE A 69 2.26 8.01 -3.34
CA ILE A 69 3.12 8.43 -2.21
C ILE A 69 4.23 9.33 -2.72
N SER A 70 4.91 8.93 -3.80
CA SER A 70 6.03 9.67 -4.38
C SER A 70 5.59 11.05 -4.90
N ALA A 71 4.44 11.12 -5.58
CA ALA A 71 3.87 12.36 -6.08
C ALA A 71 3.56 13.35 -4.94
N ILE A 72 2.90 12.88 -3.88
CA ILE A 72 2.57 13.72 -2.71
C ILE A 72 3.85 14.19 -2.00
N ALA A 73 4.84 13.32 -1.84
CA ALA A 73 6.10 13.68 -1.20
C ALA A 73 6.87 14.75 -1.99
N HIS A 74 6.84 14.72 -3.32
CA HIS A 74 7.45 15.75 -4.17
C HIS A 74 6.76 17.12 -4.05
N GLU A 75 5.46 17.17 -3.77
CA GLU A 75 4.75 18.44 -3.53
C GLU A 75 5.16 19.12 -2.21
N TRP A 76 5.91 18.42 -1.35
CA TRP A 76 6.37 18.93 -0.05
C TRP A 76 7.85 19.34 -0.04
N CYS A 77 8.57 19.10 -1.14
CA CYS A 77 9.95 19.54 -1.36
C CYS A 77 9.96 20.86 -2.14
#